data_AF-A0A2A5APB4-F1
#
_entry.id   AF-A0A2A5APB4-F1
#
_cell.length_a   1.000
_cell.length_b   1.000
_cell.length_c   1.000
_cell.angle_alpha   90.00
_cell.angle_beta   90.00
_cell.angle_gamma   90.00
#
_symmetry.space_group_name_H-M   'P 1'
#
loop_
_entity.id
_entity.type
_entity.pdbx_description
1 polymer ?
#
loop_
_entity_poly.entity_id
_entity_poly.type
_entity_poly.pdbx_seq_one_letter_code
_entity_poly.pdbx_strand_id
1 'polypeptide(L)'
;MNNLYVSVKEACTLLECGRTKIYTYYINQGYLSVKKKLGNRSFFLKEDVLQIKNNEEQGNVLTIIEDKPLKQSLLTPIHHDKNLENTNILKPVSNSDEEQVQDQAMTEYISGLKEQIHDLKTSLNEKEQLINQYKTKILSSISLLEHNESQKQLNETKQLLEFSEQRSQNLEKQTEGLQSDNQIKQEQVEKSLKVALAYKNNFLEESTKLKRVSQLQEKYQELNNTLLQCRFYEFSRKASIKVELERIMITIKNLSRSK
;
A
#
# COMPACT_ATOMS: atom_id res chain seq x y z
N MET A 1 -22.49 -17.80 -24.29
CA MET A 1 -21.45 -16.90 -23.76
C MET A 1 -20.89 -17.54 -22.51
N ASN A 2 -19.66 -18.08 -22.55
CA ASN A 2 -19.05 -18.72 -21.39
C ASN A 2 -18.52 -17.64 -20.45
N ASN A 3 -19.23 -17.41 -19.34
CA ASN A 3 -18.72 -16.56 -18.27
C ASN A 3 -17.48 -17.22 -17.65
N LEU A 4 -16.31 -16.63 -17.95
CA LEU A 4 -15.00 -17.08 -17.48
C LEU A 4 -14.88 -17.03 -15.95
N TYR A 5 -15.64 -16.14 -15.31
CA TYR A 5 -15.62 -15.91 -13.87
C TYR A 5 -16.96 -16.27 -13.23
N VAL A 6 -16.89 -16.91 -12.06
CA VAL A 6 -18.04 -17.24 -11.21
C VAL A 6 -17.93 -16.52 -9.87
N SER A 7 -19.06 -16.04 -9.38
CA SER A 7 -19.16 -15.43 -8.05
C SER A 7 -19.07 -16.50 -6.94
N VAL A 8 -18.81 -16.08 -5.69
CA VAL A 8 -18.85 -17.00 -4.53
C VAL A 8 -20.15 -17.79 -4.44
N LYS A 9 -21.30 -17.19 -4.79
CA LYS A 9 -22.59 -17.88 -4.77
C LYS A 9 -22.63 -19.02 -5.79
N GLU A 10 -22.16 -18.77 -7.00
CA GLU A 10 -22.10 -19.77 -8.06
C GLU A 10 -21.04 -20.86 -7.76
N ALA A 11 -19.92 -20.48 -7.16
CA ALA A 11 -18.92 -21.44 -6.70
C ALA A 11 -19.47 -22.37 -5.60
N CYS A 12 -20.25 -21.83 -4.65
CA CYS A 12 -20.95 -22.64 -3.62
C CYS A 12 -21.90 -23.65 -4.26
N THR A 13 -22.62 -23.26 -5.31
CA THR A 13 -23.55 -24.16 -6.01
C THR A 13 -22.83 -25.24 -6.81
N LEU A 14 -21.68 -24.93 -7.40
CA LEU A 14 -20.91 -25.90 -8.19
C LEU A 14 -20.23 -26.94 -7.30
N LEU A 15 -19.66 -26.50 -6.17
CA LEU A 15 -18.94 -27.33 -5.20
C LEU A 15 -19.85 -27.91 -4.10
N GLU A 16 -21.15 -27.66 -4.18
CA GLU A 16 -22.16 -28.12 -3.20
C GLU A 16 -21.74 -27.87 -1.74
N CYS A 17 -21.13 -26.71 -1.48
CA CYS A 17 -20.59 -26.37 -0.17
C CYS A 17 -20.93 -24.93 0.26
N GLY A 18 -20.86 -24.68 1.57
CA GLY A 18 -21.09 -23.35 2.13
C GLY A 18 -19.93 -22.39 1.89
N ARG A 19 -20.21 -21.08 1.94
CA ARG A 19 -19.20 -20.01 1.81
C ARG A 19 -18.03 -20.17 2.78
N THR A 20 -18.29 -20.67 3.98
CA THR A 20 -17.27 -20.93 5.00
C THR A 20 -16.19 -21.87 4.48
N LYS A 21 -16.57 -23.03 3.90
CA LYS A 21 -15.62 -24.01 3.36
C LYS A 21 -14.77 -23.38 2.23
N ILE A 22 -15.36 -22.53 1.41
CA ILE A 22 -14.61 -21.82 0.35
C ILE A 22 -13.51 -20.94 0.95
N TYR A 23 -13.82 -20.11 1.95
CA TYR A 23 -12.83 -19.22 2.53
C TYR A 23 -11.82 -19.93 3.44
N THR A 24 -12.28 -20.82 4.32
CA THR A 24 -11.45 -21.41 5.37
C THR A 24 -10.67 -22.64 4.92
N TYR A 25 -11.13 -23.33 3.87
CA TYR A 25 -10.48 -24.52 3.36
C TYR A 25 -9.87 -24.24 1.98
N TYR A 26 -10.67 -23.97 0.94
CA TYR A 26 -10.09 -23.86 -0.41
C TYR A 26 -9.17 -22.66 -0.60
N ILE A 27 -9.57 -21.47 -0.11
CA ILE A 27 -8.74 -20.26 -0.26
C ILE A 27 -7.55 -20.29 0.70
N ASN A 28 -7.78 -20.54 2.00
CA ASN A 28 -6.71 -20.54 2.99
C ASN A 28 -5.66 -21.63 2.75
N GLN A 29 -6.03 -22.78 2.18
CA GLN A 29 -5.08 -23.86 1.84
C GLN A 29 -4.48 -23.70 0.43
N GLY A 30 -4.82 -22.64 -0.30
CA GLY A 30 -4.26 -22.36 -1.63
C GLY A 30 -4.82 -23.21 -2.78
N TYR A 31 -5.92 -23.92 -2.56
CA TYR A 31 -6.60 -24.69 -3.61
C TYR A 31 -7.45 -23.83 -4.54
N LEU A 32 -7.86 -22.63 -4.12
CA LEU A 32 -8.66 -21.71 -4.94
C LEU A 32 -8.22 -20.27 -4.69
N SER A 33 -7.87 -19.52 -5.74
CA SER A 33 -7.47 -18.11 -5.61
C SER A 33 -8.57 -17.15 -6.07
N VAL A 34 -8.70 -16.03 -5.36
CA VAL A 34 -9.65 -14.95 -5.74
C VAL A 34 -9.05 -14.19 -6.93
N LYS A 35 -9.64 -14.33 -8.10
CA LYS A 35 -9.11 -13.76 -9.35
C LYS A 35 -9.59 -12.33 -9.60
N LYS A 36 -10.78 -11.99 -9.09
CA LYS A 36 -11.31 -10.62 -9.16
C LYS A 36 -12.12 -10.29 -7.92
N LYS A 37 -12.00 -9.06 -7.45
CA LYS A 37 -12.79 -8.52 -6.33
C LYS A 37 -13.53 -7.26 -6.77
N LEU A 38 -14.86 -7.25 -6.61
CA LEU A 38 -15.70 -6.08 -6.84
C LEU A 38 -16.43 -5.75 -5.53
N GLY A 39 -15.89 -4.78 -4.78
CA GLY A 39 -16.31 -4.50 -3.41
C GLY A 39 -16.14 -5.72 -2.50
N ASN A 40 -17.24 -6.16 -1.87
CA ASN A 40 -17.26 -7.35 -1.00
C ASN A 40 -17.56 -8.66 -1.74
N ARG A 41 -17.58 -8.64 -3.08
CA ARG A 41 -17.84 -9.85 -3.89
C ARG A 41 -16.53 -10.37 -4.49
N SER A 42 -16.23 -11.62 -4.18
CA SER A 42 -15.10 -12.37 -4.74
C SER A 42 -15.56 -13.17 -5.96
N PHE A 43 -14.71 -13.22 -6.98
CA PHE A 43 -14.92 -13.97 -8.20
C PHE A 43 -13.74 -14.90 -8.46
N PHE A 44 -14.04 -16.10 -8.94
CA PHE A 44 -13.13 -17.20 -9.19
C PHE A 44 -13.18 -17.57 -10.66
N LEU A 45 -12.11 -18.16 -11.20
CA LEU A 45 -12.20 -18.77 -12.54
C LEU A 45 -13.11 -20.00 -12.46
N LYS A 46 -14.00 -20.13 -13.44
CA LYS A 46 -14.93 -21.26 -13.50
C LYS A 46 -14.19 -22.60 -13.63
N GLU A 47 -13.07 -22.60 -14.34
CA GLU A 47 -12.23 -23.78 -14.57
C GLU A 47 -11.63 -24.30 -13.26
N ASP A 48 -11.03 -23.42 -12.45
CA ASP A 48 -10.46 -23.77 -11.15
C ASP A 48 -11.51 -24.42 -10.22
N VAL A 49 -12.72 -23.84 -10.19
CA VAL A 49 -13.83 -24.37 -9.38
C VAL A 49 -14.27 -25.76 -9.87
N LEU A 50 -14.34 -25.98 -11.18
CA LEU A 50 -14.68 -27.29 -11.74
C LEU A 50 -13.57 -28.33 -11.55
N GLN A 51 -12.31 -27.92 -11.59
CA GLN A 51 -11.18 -28.81 -11.32
C GLN A 51 -11.21 -29.33 -9.89
N ILE A 52 -11.51 -28.45 -8.91
CA ILE A 52 -11.71 -28.87 -7.51
C ILE A 52 -12.87 -29.86 -7.41
N LYS A 53 -14.01 -29.58 -8.04
CA LYS A 53 -15.16 -30.49 -8.05
C LYS A 53 -14.78 -31.89 -8.56
N ASN A 54 -14.14 -31.94 -9.72
CA ASN A 54 -13.75 -33.20 -10.35
C ASN A 54 -12.75 -33.98 -9.49
N ASN A 55 -11.81 -33.29 -8.84
CA ASN A 55 -10.84 -33.92 -7.95
C ASN A 55 -11.51 -34.48 -6.68
N GLU A 56 -12.48 -33.75 -6.10
CA GLU A 56 -13.24 -34.25 -4.95
C GLU A 56 -14.11 -35.45 -5.30
N GLU A 57 -14.79 -35.44 -6.47
CA GLU A 57 -15.60 -36.56 -6.95
C GLU A 57 -14.77 -37.81 -7.27
N GLN A 58 -13.53 -37.64 -7.72
CA GLN A 58 -12.62 -38.74 -8.05
C GLN A 58 -11.77 -39.22 -6.86
N GLY A 59 -11.91 -38.60 -5.69
CA GLY A 59 -11.10 -38.94 -4.50
C GLY A 59 -9.60 -38.59 -4.65
N ASN A 60 -9.27 -37.70 -5.59
CA ASN A 60 -7.90 -37.28 -5.86
C ASN A 60 -7.44 -36.23 -4.84
N VAL A 61 -6.16 -36.27 -4.46
CA VAL A 61 -5.55 -35.26 -3.59
C VAL A 61 -5.60 -33.89 -4.29
N LEU A 62 -6.23 -32.91 -3.63
CA LEU A 62 -6.26 -31.54 -4.13
C LEU A 62 -4.83 -30.99 -4.20
N THR A 63 -4.45 -30.50 -5.38
CA THR A 63 -3.16 -29.86 -5.61
C THR A 63 -3.31 -28.35 -5.51
N ILE A 64 -2.30 -27.67 -4.96
CA ILE A 64 -2.26 -26.21 -4.82
C ILE A 64 -2.30 -25.61 -6.23
N ILE A 65 -3.27 -24.73 -6.48
CA ILE A 65 -3.37 -24.02 -7.76
C ILE A 65 -2.46 -22.80 -7.65
N GLU A 66 -1.19 -22.96 -8.00
CA GLU A 66 -0.30 -21.81 -8.19
C GLU A 66 -0.84 -20.93 -9.32
N ASP A 67 -0.86 -19.61 -9.10
CA ASP A 67 -1.26 -18.61 -10.09
C ASP A 67 -0.30 -18.64 -11.29
N LYS A 68 -0.54 -19.57 -12.22
CA LYS A 68 0.19 -19.63 -13.48
C LYS A 68 -0.20 -18.40 -14.31
N PRO A 69 0.77 -17.61 -14.83
CA PRO A 69 0.48 -16.69 -15.92
C PRO A 69 -0.03 -17.51 -17.11
N LEU A 70 -1.04 -16.98 -17.82
CA LEU A 70 -1.56 -17.59 -19.05
C LEU A 70 -0.39 -17.93 -19.98
N LYS A 71 -0.03 -19.21 -20.03
CA LYS A 71 0.77 -19.79 -21.09
C LYS A 71 0.01 -20.95 -21.69
N GLN A 72 -0.16 -20.82 -22.99
CA GLN A 72 -0.77 -21.73 -23.93
C GLN A 72 -0.29 -23.17 -23.73
N SER A 73 -1.25 -24.09 -23.89
CA SER A 73 -1.16 -25.41 -24.53
C SER A 73 0.23 -26.06 -24.62
N LEU A 74 0.34 -27.30 -24.13
CA LEU A 74 0.67 -28.45 -24.96
C LEU A 74 0.34 -29.74 -24.21
N LEU A 75 -0.42 -30.61 -24.88
CA LEU A 75 -0.67 -32.00 -24.50
C LEU A 75 0.65 -32.77 -24.36
N THR A 76 0.68 -33.75 -23.45
CA THR A 76 1.13 -35.12 -23.80
C THR A 76 0.44 -36.15 -22.88
N PRO A 77 -0.02 -37.30 -23.41
CA PRO A 77 -0.61 -38.38 -22.62
C PRO A 77 0.47 -39.31 -22.06
N ILE A 78 0.26 -39.80 -20.83
CA ILE A 78 1.09 -40.81 -20.19
C ILE A 78 0.69 -42.19 -20.74
N HIS A 79 1.62 -42.87 -21.39
CA HIS A 79 1.53 -44.29 -21.73
C HIS A 79 1.58 -45.14 -20.45
N HIS A 80 0.58 -46.01 -20.26
CA HIS A 80 0.65 -47.15 -19.36
C HIS A 80 0.90 -48.40 -20.20
N ASP A 81 2.10 -48.97 -20.11
CA ASP A 81 2.34 -50.35 -20.56
C ASP A 81 1.94 -51.32 -19.43
N LYS A 82 0.92 -52.12 -19.71
CA LYS A 82 0.60 -53.35 -18.99
C LYS A 82 1.13 -54.51 -19.81
N ASN A 83 1.98 -55.35 -19.23
CA ASN A 83 2.15 -56.74 -19.65
C ASN A 83 2.90 -57.51 -18.55
N LEU A 84 2.24 -58.49 -17.94
CA LEU A 84 2.78 -59.84 -17.76
C LEU A 84 1.63 -60.76 -17.29
N GLU A 85 1.15 -61.60 -18.20
CA GLU A 85 0.30 -62.75 -17.95
C GLU A 85 1.14 -64.04 -17.97
N ASN A 86 0.61 -65.06 -17.26
CA ASN A 86 0.84 -66.51 -17.40
C ASN A 86 2.17 -67.05 -16.84
N THR A 87 2.19 -68.18 -16.10
CA THR A 87 1.55 -69.46 -16.42
C THR A 87 1.06 -70.30 -15.21
N ASN A 88 0.13 -71.18 -15.57
CA ASN A 88 -0.67 -72.13 -14.82
C ASN A 88 0.02 -73.49 -14.49
N ILE A 89 -0.31 -74.05 -13.30
CA ILE A 89 -0.80 -75.44 -12.98
C ILE A 89 0.13 -76.68 -13.17
N LEU A 90 0.38 -77.50 -12.12
CA LEU A 90 -0.28 -78.81 -11.80
C LEU A 90 0.33 -79.59 -10.61
N LYS A 91 -0.53 -80.44 -10.01
CA LYS A 91 -0.42 -81.28 -8.78
C LYS A 91 0.51 -82.51 -8.89
N PRO A 92 0.90 -83.14 -7.75
CA PRO A 92 1.76 -84.32 -7.72
C PRO A 92 0.97 -85.64 -7.82
N VAL A 93 1.61 -86.66 -8.42
CA VAL A 93 1.30 -88.09 -8.24
C VAL A 93 2.59 -88.82 -7.88
N SER A 94 2.42 -89.78 -6.97
CA SER A 94 3.34 -90.47 -6.08
C SER A 94 4.21 -91.61 -6.67
N ASN A 95 5.43 -91.71 -6.13
CA ASN A 95 6.10 -92.89 -5.52
C ASN A 95 7.43 -93.40 -6.14
N SER A 96 8.43 -93.39 -5.24
CA SER A 96 9.43 -94.43 -4.94
C SER A 96 10.68 -94.57 -5.82
N ASP A 97 11.42 -93.48 -5.98
CA ASP A 97 12.90 -93.46 -6.19
C ASP A 97 13.55 -92.22 -5.52
N GLU A 98 12.90 -91.68 -4.47
CA GLU A 98 12.98 -90.24 -4.16
C GLU A 98 14.16 -89.82 -3.27
N GLU A 99 14.78 -90.65 -2.42
CA GLU A 99 15.73 -90.12 -1.41
C GLU A 99 17.06 -89.54 -1.96
N GLN A 100 17.61 -90.02 -3.08
CA GLN A 100 18.83 -89.44 -3.68
C GLN A 100 18.55 -88.31 -4.67
N VAL A 101 17.38 -88.32 -5.32
CA VAL A 101 16.96 -87.28 -6.27
C VAL A 101 16.38 -86.05 -5.53
N GLN A 102 15.76 -86.27 -4.38
CA GLN A 102 15.17 -85.24 -3.53
C GLN A 102 16.24 -84.41 -2.80
N ASP A 103 17.37 -85.02 -2.40
CA ASP A 103 18.51 -84.28 -1.86
C ASP A 103 19.19 -83.41 -2.92
N GLN A 104 19.33 -83.88 -4.17
CA GLN A 104 19.84 -83.05 -5.27
C GLN A 104 18.89 -81.90 -5.63
N ALA A 105 17.58 -82.16 -5.73
CA ALA A 105 16.58 -81.13 -5.99
C ALA A 105 16.48 -80.09 -4.85
N MET A 106 16.61 -80.52 -3.59
CA MET A 106 16.64 -79.63 -2.42
C MET A 106 17.90 -78.76 -2.41
N THR A 107 19.04 -79.31 -2.83
CA THR A 107 20.31 -78.57 -2.91
C THR A 107 20.28 -77.50 -4.01
N GLU A 108 19.73 -77.82 -5.19
CA GLU A 108 19.50 -76.84 -6.26
C GLU A 108 18.49 -75.76 -5.86
N TYR A 109 17.42 -76.12 -5.14
CA TYR A 109 16.44 -75.16 -4.62
C TYR A 109 17.07 -74.19 -3.59
N ILE A 110 17.87 -74.70 -2.66
CA ILE A 110 18.61 -73.87 -1.68
C ILE A 110 19.64 -72.97 -2.39
N SER A 111 20.29 -73.47 -3.45
CA SER A 111 21.20 -72.66 -4.27
C SER A 111 20.46 -71.51 -4.95
N GLY A 112 19.31 -71.79 -5.58
CA GLY A 112 18.48 -70.78 -6.23
C GLY A 112 17.94 -69.72 -5.25
N LEU A 113 17.56 -70.12 -4.04
CA LEU A 113 17.17 -69.18 -2.98
C LEU A 113 18.34 -68.30 -2.51
N LYS A 114 19.55 -68.85 -2.39
CA LYS A 114 20.74 -68.07 -2.03
C LYS A 114 21.09 -67.05 -3.10
N GLU A 115 20.94 -67.41 -4.37
CA GLU A 115 21.14 -66.51 -5.50
C GLU A 115 20.09 -65.39 -5.49
N GLN A 116 18.81 -65.70 -5.29
CA GLN A 116 17.76 -64.69 -5.13
C GLN A 116 17.98 -63.77 -3.92
N ILE A 117 18.45 -64.30 -2.78
CA ILE A 117 18.80 -63.48 -1.61
C ILE A 117 20.00 -62.58 -1.91
N HIS A 118 20.97 -63.07 -2.68
CA HIS A 118 22.10 -62.26 -3.10
C HIS A 118 21.66 -61.14 -4.03
N ASP A 119 20.87 -61.44 -5.06
CA ASP A 119 20.32 -60.45 -6.00
C ASP A 119 19.46 -59.39 -5.30
N LEU A 120 18.62 -59.81 -4.34
CA LEU A 120 17.82 -58.90 -3.53
C LEU A 120 18.70 -57.99 -2.65
N LYS A 121 19.79 -58.51 -2.07
CA LYS A 121 20.75 -57.69 -1.32
C LYS A 121 21.47 -56.69 -2.20
N THR A 122 21.89 -57.12 -3.39
CA THR A 122 22.55 -56.24 -4.36
C THR A 122 21.60 -55.14 -4.82
N SER A 123 20.35 -55.50 -5.14
CA SER A 123 19.30 -54.55 -5.50
C SER A 123 18.98 -53.58 -4.35
N LEU A 124 18.91 -54.05 -3.11
CA LEU A 124 18.70 -53.19 -1.93
C LEU A 124 19.82 -52.15 -1.80
N ASN A 125 21.08 -52.58 -1.91
CA ASN A 125 22.24 -51.70 -1.81
C ASN A 125 22.28 -50.66 -2.93
N GLU A 126 21.97 -51.06 -4.17
CA GLU A 126 21.83 -50.13 -5.30
C GLU A 126 20.73 -49.09 -5.05
N LYS A 127 19.57 -49.52 -4.52
CA LYS A 127 18.48 -48.59 -4.18
C LYS A 127 18.86 -47.64 -3.05
N GLU A 128 19.59 -48.10 -2.03
CA GLU A 128 20.09 -47.24 -0.95
C GLU A 128 21.10 -46.20 -1.46
N GLN A 129 22.00 -46.59 -2.37
CA GLN A 129 22.90 -45.65 -3.03
C GLN A 129 22.14 -44.61 -3.86
N LEU A 130 21.11 -45.04 -4.59
CA LEU A 130 20.24 -44.15 -5.36
C LEU A 130 19.53 -43.14 -4.45
N ILE A 131 18.97 -43.60 -3.33
CA ILE A 131 18.30 -42.76 -2.33
C ILE A 131 19.26 -41.71 -1.78
N ASN A 132 20.50 -42.09 -1.45
CA ASN A 132 21.50 -41.15 -0.95
C ASN A 132 21.86 -40.09 -2.00
N GLN A 133 22.04 -40.48 -3.26
CA GLN A 133 22.29 -39.53 -4.35
C GLN A 133 21.12 -38.55 -4.52
N TYR A 134 19.87 -39.02 -4.46
CA TYR A 134 18.70 -38.13 -4.53
C TYR A 134 18.63 -37.19 -3.33
N LYS A 135 18.94 -37.67 -2.12
CA LYS A 135 18.97 -36.83 -0.92
C LYS A 135 19.97 -35.69 -1.04
N THR A 136 21.18 -35.96 -1.55
CA THR A 136 22.20 -34.93 -1.78
C THR A 136 21.74 -33.91 -2.83
N LYS A 137 21.14 -34.38 -3.93
CA LYS A 137 20.60 -33.49 -4.97
C LYS A 137 19.50 -32.58 -4.42
N ILE A 138 18.54 -33.12 -3.67
CA ILE A 138 17.45 -32.34 -3.07
C ILE A 138 18.01 -31.27 -2.13
N LEU A 139 18.96 -31.63 -1.25
CA LEU A 139 19.57 -30.68 -0.32
C LEU A 139 20.30 -29.54 -1.06
N SER A 140 21.03 -29.84 -2.14
CA SER A 140 21.68 -28.81 -2.95
C SER A 140 20.67 -27.88 -3.64
N SER A 141 19.55 -28.41 -4.12
CA SER A 141 18.48 -27.64 -4.76
C SER A 141 17.76 -26.71 -3.76
N ILE A 142 17.52 -27.18 -2.53
CA ILE A 142 16.92 -26.35 -1.46
C ILE A 142 17.82 -25.16 -1.17
N SER A 143 19.12 -25.38 -0.97
CA SER A 143 20.07 -24.30 -0.67
C SER A 143 20.15 -23.25 -1.80
N LEU A 144 20.09 -23.69 -3.06
CA LEU A 144 20.03 -22.79 -4.22
C LEU A 144 18.74 -21.96 -4.28
N LEU A 145 17.60 -22.56 -3.95
CA LEU A 145 16.31 -21.87 -3.90
C LEU A 145 16.28 -20.82 -2.78
N GLU A 146 16.72 -21.17 -1.58
CA GLU A 146 16.80 -20.25 -0.43
C GLU A 146 17.71 -19.05 -0.72
N HIS A 147 18.86 -19.29 -1.36
CA HIS A 147 19.76 -18.22 -1.77
C HIS A 147 19.11 -17.30 -2.81
N ASN A 148 18.42 -17.85 -3.82
CA ASN A 148 17.76 -17.04 -4.84
C ASN A 148 16.59 -16.21 -4.29
N GLU A 149 15.79 -16.77 -3.39
CA GLU A 149 14.73 -16.01 -2.72
C GLU A 149 15.31 -14.90 -1.84
N SER A 150 16.36 -15.18 -1.08
CA SER A 150 17.05 -14.18 -0.26
C SER A 150 17.64 -13.06 -1.12
N GLN A 151 18.26 -13.39 -2.26
CA GLN A 151 18.81 -12.43 -3.21
C GLN A 151 17.72 -11.55 -3.83
N LYS A 152 16.56 -12.15 -4.16
CA LYS A 152 15.41 -11.43 -4.70
C LYS A 152 14.84 -10.44 -3.69
N GLN A 153 14.61 -10.89 -2.45
CA GLN A 153 14.15 -10.03 -1.35
C GLN A 153 15.12 -8.89 -1.06
N LEU A 154 16.43 -9.15 -1.09
CA LEU A 154 17.46 -8.12 -0.92
C LEU A 154 17.38 -7.05 -2.02
N ASN A 155 17.20 -7.46 -3.27
CA ASN A 155 17.09 -6.54 -4.40
C ASN A 155 15.80 -5.71 -4.33
N GLU A 156 14.66 -6.32 -3.98
CA GLU A 156 13.40 -5.61 -3.78
C GLU A 156 13.53 -4.58 -2.65
N THR A 157 14.17 -4.96 -1.54
CA THR A 157 14.41 -4.05 -0.39
C THR A 157 15.31 -2.89 -0.78
N LYS A 158 16.37 -3.13 -1.57
CA LYS A 158 17.26 -2.06 -2.08
C LYS A 158 16.51 -1.07 -2.96
N GLN A 159 15.66 -1.55 -3.88
CA GLN A 159 14.85 -0.67 -4.72
C GLN A 159 13.84 0.15 -3.92
N LEU A 160 13.20 -0.46 -2.91
CA LEU A 160 12.32 0.24 -1.97
C LEU A 160 13.06 1.32 -1.18
N LEU A 161 14.29 1.02 -0.72
CA LEU A 161 15.12 1.99 -0.01
C LEU A 161 15.50 3.17 -0.91
N GLU A 162 15.96 2.91 -2.13
CA GLU A 162 16.32 3.95 -3.10
C GLU A 162 15.13 4.85 -3.45
N PHE A 163 13.95 4.25 -3.65
CA PHE A 163 12.71 5.01 -3.86
C PHE A 163 12.33 5.86 -2.65
N SER A 164 12.50 5.31 -1.44
CA SER A 164 12.25 6.03 -0.18
C SER A 164 13.20 7.21 0.00
N GLU A 165 14.49 7.04 -0.29
CA GLU A 165 15.49 8.10 -0.23
C GLU A 165 15.19 9.22 -1.23
N GLN A 166 14.89 8.88 -2.49
CA GLN A 166 14.50 9.88 -3.50
C GLN A 166 13.23 10.63 -3.09
N ARG A 167 12.23 9.92 -2.54
CA ARG A 167 11.02 10.54 -2.02
C ARG A 167 11.33 11.49 -0.86
N SER A 168 12.20 11.11 0.07
CA SER A 168 12.60 11.95 1.19
C SER A 168 13.30 13.22 0.73
N GLN A 169 14.23 13.11 -0.21
CA GLN A 169 14.92 14.27 -0.78
C GLN A 169 13.96 15.23 -1.48
N ASN A 170 12.96 14.70 -2.18
CA ASN A 170 11.93 15.54 -2.81
C ASN A 170 11.05 16.26 -1.77
N LEU A 171 10.69 15.59 -0.67
CA LEU A 171 9.95 16.21 0.43
C LEU A 171 10.76 17.28 1.14
N GLU A 172 12.06 17.06 1.33
CA GLU A 172 12.98 18.03 1.91
C GLU A 172 13.04 19.31 1.06
N LYS A 173 13.27 19.18 -0.25
CA LYS A 173 13.25 20.31 -1.19
C LYS A 173 11.90 21.07 -1.20
N GLN A 174 10.78 20.35 -1.11
CA GLN A 174 9.46 20.99 -0.99
C GLN A 174 9.31 21.77 0.31
N THR A 175 9.85 21.23 1.41
CA THR A 175 9.78 21.87 2.74
C THR A 175 10.64 23.13 2.77
N GLU A 176 11.84 23.10 2.19
CA GLU A 176 12.69 24.28 2.02
C GLU A 176 12.00 25.37 1.18
N GLY A 177 11.36 24.98 0.07
CA GLY A 177 10.57 25.92 -0.75
C GLY A 177 9.43 26.58 0.03
N LEU A 178 8.67 25.79 0.81
CA LEU A 178 7.59 26.31 1.65
C LEU A 178 8.11 27.23 2.77
N GLN A 179 9.27 26.94 3.35
CA GLN A 179 9.89 27.80 4.37
C GLN A 179 10.27 29.16 3.78
N SER A 180 10.90 29.18 2.61
CA SER A 180 11.24 30.42 1.90
C SER A 180 9.99 31.25 1.57
N ASP A 181 8.95 30.63 1.02
CA ASP A 181 7.69 31.32 0.70
C ASP A 181 7.01 31.91 1.93
N ASN A 182 7.09 31.21 3.07
CA ASN A 182 6.52 31.69 4.32
C ASN A 182 7.28 32.92 4.84
N GLN A 183 8.61 32.93 4.76
CA GLN A 183 9.42 34.10 5.11
C GLN A 183 9.07 35.32 4.24
N ILE A 184 8.95 35.14 2.92
CA ILE A 184 8.57 36.23 2.00
C ILE A 184 7.19 36.81 2.35
N LYS A 185 6.21 35.93 2.59
CA LYS A 185 4.85 36.36 2.97
C LYS A 185 4.84 37.07 4.32
N GLN A 186 5.64 36.60 5.29
CA GLN A 186 5.77 37.23 6.59
C GLN A 186 6.34 38.65 6.45
N GLU A 187 7.41 38.84 5.67
CA GLU A 187 7.94 40.18 5.40
C GLU A 187 6.93 41.10 4.71
N GLN A 188 6.13 40.56 3.79
CA GLN A 188 5.10 41.33 3.09
C GLN A 188 3.99 41.78 4.06
N VAL A 189 3.59 40.91 4.99
CA VAL A 189 2.61 41.25 6.04
C VAL A 189 3.18 42.32 6.96
N GLU A 190 4.44 42.21 7.39
CA GLU A 190 5.08 43.21 8.24
C GLU A 190 5.17 44.58 7.56
N LYS A 191 5.55 44.62 6.28
CA LYS A 191 5.59 45.87 5.48
C LYS A 191 4.18 46.48 5.38
N SER A 192 3.18 45.67 5.08
CA SER A 192 1.78 46.12 4.97
C SER A 192 1.26 46.65 6.31
N LEU A 193 1.60 45.99 7.41
CA LEU A 193 1.22 46.41 8.76
C LEU A 193 1.85 47.76 9.12
N LYS A 194 3.14 47.96 8.84
CA LYS A 194 3.82 49.25 9.06
C LYS A 194 3.13 50.39 8.31
N VAL A 195 2.75 50.15 7.06
CA VAL A 195 2.02 51.13 6.23
C VAL A 195 0.63 51.40 6.82
N ALA A 196 -0.13 50.38 7.19
CA ALA A 196 -1.45 50.54 7.79
C ALA A 196 -1.40 51.32 9.12
N LEU A 197 -0.38 51.06 9.95
CA LEU A 197 -0.16 51.80 11.20
C LEU A 197 0.20 53.26 10.94
N ALA A 198 1.04 53.55 9.94
CA ALA A 198 1.35 54.92 9.55
C ALA A 198 0.09 55.68 9.08
N TYR A 199 -0.74 55.06 8.24
CA TYR A 199 -2.01 55.65 7.82
C TYR A 199 -2.96 55.90 9.00
N LYS A 200 -3.07 54.94 9.92
CA LYS A 200 -3.89 55.09 11.13
C LYS A 200 -3.44 56.29 11.97
N ASN A 201 -2.13 56.41 12.21
CA ASN A 201 -1.59 57.49 13.03
C ASN A 201 -1.78 58.86 12.36
N ASN A 202 -1.49 58.97 11.06
CA ASN A 202 -1.72 60.19 10.30
C ASN A 202 -3.22 60.57 10.31
N PHE A 203 -4.12 59.59 10.15
CA PHE A 203 -5.55 59.84 10.23
C PHE A 203 -6.00 60.34 11.60
N LEU A 204 -5.46 59.77 12.69
CA LEU A 204 -5.76 60.22 14.06
C LEU A 204 -5.26 61.64 14.30
N GLU A 205 -4.07 61.98 13.80
CA GLU A 205 -3.52 63.33 13.89
C GLU A 205 -4.39 64.33 13.12
N GLU A 206 -4.76 64.00 11.88
CA GLU A 206 -5.59 64.85 11.02
C GLU A 206 -7.01 65.02 11.61
N SER A 207 -7.60 63.96 12.15
CA SER A 207 -8.88 64.00 12.85
C SER A 207 -8.82 64.92 14.08
N THR A 208 -7.71 64.87 14.83
CA THR A 208 -7.51 65.73 15.99
C THR A 208 -7.35 67.20 15.60
N LYS A 209 -6.57 67.48 14.55
CA LYS A 209 -6.43 68.82 13.96
C LYS A 209 -7.80 69.36 13.52
N LEU A 210 -8.59 68.55 12.82
CA LEU A 210 -9.92 68.95 12.34
C LEU A 210 -10.86 69.30 13.50
N LYS A 211 -10.90 68.47 14.55
CA LYS A 211 -11.67 68.77 15.77
C LYS A 211 -11.24 70.10 16.41
N ARG A 212 -9.93 70.34 16.50
CA ARG A 212 -9.39 71.59 17.06
C ARG A 212 -9.76 72.81 16.23
N VAL A 213 -9.73 72.69 14.90
CA VAL A 213 -10.17 73.77 13.98
C VAL A 213 -11.65 74.07 14.17
N SER A 214 -12.51 73.04 14.25
CA SER A 214 -13.95 73.21 14.50
C SER A 214 -14.22 73.98 15.80
N GLN A 215 -13.56 73.60 16.90
CA GLN A 215 -13.69 74.29 18.19
C GLN A 215 -13.24 75.76 18.12
N LEU A 216 -12.16 76.05 17.39
CA LEU A 216 -11.68 77.42 17.21
C LEU A 216 -12.62 78.25 16.34
N GLN A 217 -13.25 77.65 15.33
CA GLN A 217 -14.25 78.32 14.49
C GLN A 217 -15.50 78.68 15.29
N GLU A 218 -15.99 77.77 16.14
CA GLU A 218 -17.10 78.03 17.06
C GLU A 218 -16.78 79.20 18.00
N LYS A 219 -15.62 79.15 18.69
CA LYS A 219 -15.16 80.23 19.57
C LYS A 219 -15.00 81.57 18.82
N TYR A 220 -14.51 81.53 17.59
CA TYR A 220 -14.39 82.73 16.75
C TYR A 220 -15.76 83.36 16.50
N GLN A 221 -16.76 82.53 16.15
CA GLN A 221 -18.12 83.00 15.88
C GLN A 221 -18.77 83.60 17.14
N GLU A 222 -18.60 82.96 18.30
CA GLU A 222 -19.07 83.48 19.59
C GLU A 222 -18.45 84.83 19.94
N LEU A 223 -17.13 84.96 19.81
CA LEU A 223 -16.41 86.22 20.09
C LEU A 223 -16.80 87.32 19.10
N ASN A 224 -16.99 86.99 17.83
CA ASN A 224 -17.42 87.94 16.82
C ASN A 224 -18.84 88.46 17.10
N ASN A 225 -19.76 87.57 17.48
CA ASN A 225 -21.10 87.95 17.92
C ASN A 225 -21.07 88.84 19.16
N THR A 226 -20.20 88.53 20.13
CA THR A 226 -19.99 89.35 21.33
C THR A 226 -19.46 90.73 20.96
N LEU A 227 -18.52 90.82 20.01
CA LEU A 227 -17.97 92.09 19.54
C LEU A 227 -19.05 92.99 18.90
N LEU A 228 -19.96 92.39 18.12
CA LEU A 228 -21.09 93.10 17.51
C LEU A 228 -22.07 93.64 18.57
N GLN A 229 -22.20 92.96 19.70
CA GLN A 229 -23.07 93.37 20.81
C GLN A 229 -22.42 94.38 21.77
N CYS A 230 -21.10 94.63 21.67
CA CYS A 230 -20.40 95.56 22.55
C CYS A 230 -20.84 97.02 22.33
N ARG A 231 -21.16 97.71 23.42
CA ARG A 231 -21.61 99.12 23.41
C ARG A 231 -20.47 100.05 23.02
N PHE A 232 -20.79 101.27 22.58
CA PHE A 232 -19.80 102.24 22.11
C PHE A 232 -18.67 102.51 23.13
N TYR A 233 -19.01 102.66 24.41
CA TYR A 233 -18.06 102.98 25.48
C TYR A 233 -17.21 101.80 25.99
N GLU A 234 -17.42 100.56 25.51
CA GLU A 234 -16.68 99.37 25.94
C GLU A 234 -15.35 99.19 25.18
N PHE A 235 -14.53 100.25 25.05
CA PHE A 235 -13.33 100.25 24.20
C PHE A 235 -12.31 99.17 24.57
N SER A 236 -11.99 98.99 25.85
CA SER A 236 -11.00 98.00 26.30
C SER A 236 -11.46 96.56 26.03
N ARG A 237 -12.77 96.29 26.19
CA ARG A 237 -13.37 94.99 25.89
C ARG A 237 -13.34 94.70 24.39
N LYS A 238 -13.68 95.70 23.54
CA LYS A 238 -13.61 95.58 22.08
C LYS A 238 -12.18 95.31 21.58
N ALA A 239 -11.19 96.02 22.12
CA ALA A 239 -9.79 95.81 21.78
C ALA A 239 -9.32 94.39 22.15
N SER A 240 -9.67 93.92 23.35
CA SER A 240 -9.33 92.57 23.81
C SER A 240 -9.96 91.48 22.93
N ILE A 241 -11.23 91.64 22.53
CA ILE A 241 -11.91 90.67 21.65
C ILE A 241 -11.26 90.64 20.26
N LYS A 242 -10.91 91.80 19.69
CA LYS A 242 -10.23 91.87 18.37
C LYS A 242 -8.88 91.16 18.35
N VAL A 243 -8.06 91.37 19.39
CA VAL A 243 -6.76 90.68 19.52
C VAL A 243 -6.94 89.16 19.60
N GLU A 244 -7.95 88.69 20.34
CA GLU A 244 -8.24 87.25 20.45
C GLU A 244 -8.77 86.66 19.13
N LEU A 245 -9.61 87.39 18.38
CA LEU A 245 -10.07 86.98 17.05
C LEU A 245 -8.89 86.84 16.06
N GLU A 246 -7.96 87.80 16.04
CA GLU A 246 -6.75 87.73 15.22
C GLU A 246 -5.88 86.51 15.59
N ARG A 247 -5.70 86.25 16.89
CA ARG A 247 -4.97 85.07 17.37
C ARG A 247 -5.62 83.76 16.93
N ILE A 248 -6.94 83.66 17.04
CA ILE A 248 -7.69 82.48 16.59
C ILE A 248 -7.53 82.27 15.09
N MET A 249 -7.66 83.33 14.27
CA MET A 249 -7.46 83.22 12.82
C MET A 249 -6.06 82.76 12.45
N ILE A 250 -5.02 83.31 13.08
CA ILE A 250 -3.63 82.89 12.84
C ILE A 250 -3.46 81.41 13.21
N THR A 251 -4.05 80.98 14.32
CA THR A 251 -3.97 79.59 14.78
C THR A 251 -4.66 78.63 13.80
N ILE A 252 -5.87 78.95 13.34
CA ILE A 252 -6.58 78.16 12.32
C ILE A 252 -5.74 78.08 11.04
N LYS A 253 -5.21 79.22 10.57
CA LYS A 253 -4.39 79.30 9.36
C LYS A 253 -3.14 78.42 9.43
N ASN A 254 -2.50 78.35 10.60
CA ASN A 254 -1.32 77.51 10.81
C ASN A 254 -1.69 76.02 10.85
N LEU A 255 -2.79 75.65 11.51
CA LEU A 255 -3.29 74.28 11.54
C LEU A 255 -3.72 73.77 10.15
N SER A 256 -4.25 74.64 9.29
CA SER A 256 -4.64 74.29 7.91
C SER A 256 -3.49 74.28 6.90
N ARG A 257 -2.31 74.82 7.25
CA ARG A 257 -1.13 74.90 6.36
C ARG A 257 -0.10 73.81 6.61
N SER A 258 -0.23 73.06 7.70
CA SER A 258 0.64 71.92 8.02
C SER A 258 0.31 70.74 7.10
N LYS A 259 0.80 70.78 5.86
CA LYS A 259 0.93 69.63 4.95
C LYS A 259 2.35 69.07 5.01
#